data_AF-A0A844GZ57-F1
#
_entry.id   AF-A0A844GZ57-F1
#
_cell.length_a   1.000
_cell.length_b   1.000
_cell.length_c   1.000
_cell.angle_alpha   90.00
_cell.angle_beta   90.00
_cell.angle_gamma   90.00
#
_symmetry.space_group_name_H-M   'P 1'
#
loop_
_entity.id
_entity.type
_entity.pdbx_description
1 polymer ?
#
loop_
_entity_poly.entity_id
_entity_poly.type
_entity_poly.pdbx_seq_one_letter_code
_entity_poly.pdbx_strand_id
1 'polypeptide(L)'
;MFGPGSILNPTVVAALVAAVVAMLARPIDDWLNRRRARALRSERINDVQRALLAEIRAHVVALESQRLDDEATAALLQGLRDSGRFPFIPAQANDRIFAAIIEEVHILPADVIDPVVTYYRQLSIMGSFAEAMQKQAEKDQPRAVEMFADYLELTESARESGQEALRLLMTSVFFGEDALRQMLDQESAAAQAEKQAAAAVLANSLPAELAELRQRFNKRFSDRSDL
;
A
#
# COMPACT_ATOMS: atom_id res chain seq x y z
N MET A 1 32.35 -72.21 -7.61
CA MET A 1 33.28 -71.43 -8.44
C MET A 1 32.44 -70.70 -9.48
N PHE A 2 32.53 -69.38 -9.54
CA PHE A 2 31.61 -68.48 -10.26
C PHE A 2 31.51 -68.79 -11.75
N GLY A 3 30.29 -69.04 -12.25
CA GLY A 3 30.01 -69.25 -13.67
C GLY A 3 30.07 -67.94 -14.47
N PRO A 4 30.31 -68.00 -15.80
CA PRO A 4 30.57 -66.82 -16.61
C PRO A 4 29.29 -65.97 -16.68
N GLY A 5 29.28 -64.84 -15.98
CA GLY A 5 28.21 -63.86 -16.03
C GLY A 5 28.16 -63.22 -17.41
N SER A 6 27.30 -63.75 -18.27
CA SER A 6 27.02 -63.16 -19.57
C SER A 6 26.32 -61.82 -19.35
N ILE A 7 27.04 -60.74 -19.64
CA ILE A 7 26.54 -59.37 -19.82
C ILE A 7 25.42 -59.25 -20.88
N LEU A 8 25.03 -60.36 -21.53
CA LEU A 8 23.91 -60.47 -22.48
C LEU A 8 22.65 -61.09 -21.85
N ASN A 9 22.46 -61.00 -20.52
CA ASN A 9 21.16 -61.33 -19.91
C ASN A 9 20.14 -60.25 -20.31
N PRO A 10 19.01 -60.60 -20.95
CA PRO A 10 18.01 -59.64 -21.44
C PRO A 10 17.47 -58.72 -20.32
N THR A 11 17.40 -59.19 -19.08
CA THR A 11 16.95 -58.38 -17.94
C THR A 11 17.97 -57.31 -17.57
N VAL A 12 19.27 -57.61 -17.65
CA VAL A 12 20.36 -56.65 -17.38
C VAL A 12 20.41 -55.58 -18.45
N VAL A 13 20.26 -55.97 -19.73
CA VAL A 13 20.20 -55.04 -20.86
C VAL A 13 18.96 -54.15 -20.75
N ALA A 14 17.79 -54.70 -20.42
CA ALA A 14 16.57 -53.92 -20.22
C ALA A 14 16.69 -52.92 -19.06
N ALA A 15 17.27 -53.32 -17.93
CA ALA A 15 17.50 -52.43 -16.79
C ALA A 15 18.49 -51.30 -17.15
N LEU A 16 19.53 -51.59 -17.93
CA LEU A 16 20.52 -50.60 -18.35
C LEU A 16 19.93 -49.60 -19.35
N VAL A 17 19.13 -50.07 -20.31
CA VAL A 17 18.38 -49.20 -21.23
C VAL A 17 17.38 -48.33 -20.46
N ALA A 18 16.62 -48.90 -19.52
CA ALA A 18 15.70 -48.14 -18.69
C ALA A 18 16.41 -47.08 -17.84
N ALA A 19 17.59 -47.40 -17.26
CA ALA A 19 18.38 -46.46 -16.48
C ALA A 19 18.92 -45.30 -17.34
N VAL A 20 19.40 -45.59 -18.55
CA VAL A 20 19.86 -44.55 -19.50
C VAL A 20 18.71 -43.66 -19.94
N VAL A 21 17.55 -44.23 -20.29
CA VAL A 21 16.36 -43.46 -20.66
C VAL A 21 15.90 -42.57 -19.50
N ALA A 22 15.85 -43.10 -18.28
CA ALA A 22 15.48 -42.33 -17.09
C ALA A 22 16.48 -41.21 -16.77
N MET A 23 17.78 -41.46 -16.94
CA MET A 23 18.83 -40.45 -16.73
C MET A 23 18.74 -39.30 -17.75
N LEU A 24 18.37 -39.60 -19.00
CA LEU A 24 18.20 -38.60 -20.05
C LEU A 24 16.86 -37.84 -19.95
N ALA A 25 15.80 -38.47 -19.43
CA ALA A 25 14.48 -37.84 -19.28
C ALA A 25 14.42 -36.85 -18.09
N ARG A 26 15.06 -37.17 -16.96
CA ARG A 26 15.04 -36.34 -15.74
C ARG A 26 15.37 -34.84 -15.95
N PRO A 27 16.43 -34.44 -16.68
CA PRO A 27 16.73 -33.01 -16.86
C PRO A 27 15.64 -32.28 -17.67
N ILE A 28 14.96 -32.98 -18.59
CA ILE A 28 13.85 -32.41 -19.38
C ILE A 28 12.63 -32.23 -18.48
N ASP A 29 12.30 -33.24 -17.67
CA ASP A 29 11.19 -33.16 -16.70
C ASP A 29 11.44 -32.08 -15.65
N ASP A 30 12.67 -31.96 -15.12
CA ASP A 30 13.05 -30.91 -14.19
C ASP A 30 12.92 -29.52 -14.82
N TRP A 31 13.31 -29.37 -16.09
CA TRP A 31 13.16 -28.11 -16.83
C TRP A 31 11.68 -27.75 -17.07
N LEU A 32 10.87 -28.72 -17.52
CA LEU A 32 9.43 -28.54 -17.73
C LEU A 32 8.72 -28.20 -16.42
N ASN A 33 9.06 -28.89 -15.33
CA ASN A 33 8.50 -28.64 -14.00
C ASN A 33 8.88 -27.25 -13.50
N ARG A 34 10.13 -26.80 -13.69
CA ARG A 34 10.54 -25.42 -13.36
C ARG A 34 9.77 -24.39 -14.18
N ARG A 35 9.56 -24.63 -15.48
CA ARG A 35 8.81 -23.71 -16.36
C ARG A 35 7.35 -23.62 -15.94
N ARG A 36 6.71 -24.77 -15.67
CA ARG A 36 5.33 -24.82 -15.16
C ARG A 36 5.21 -24.14 -13.80
N ALA A 37 6.14 -24.39 -12.87
CA ALA A 37 6.14 -23.75 -11.57
C ALA A 37 6.25 -22.22 -11.65
N ARG A 38 7.07 -21.69 -12.59
CA ARG A 38 7.13 -20.24 -12.83
C ARG A 38 5.82 -19.70 -13.41
N ALA A 39 5.22 -20.41 -14.36
CA ALA A 39 3.95 -19.99 -14.97
C ALA A 39 2.82 -19.96 -13.93
N LEU A 40 2.69 -21.00 -13.12
CA LEU A 40 1.71 -21.08 -12.03
C LEU A 40 1.94 -19.96 -11.00
N ARG A 41 3.21 -19.65 -10.67
CA ARG A 41 3.52 -18.52 -9.78
C ARG A 41 3.09 -17.19 -10.39
N SER A 42 3.35 -16.94 -11.67
CA SER A 42 2.92 -15.70 -12.32
C SER A 42 1.41 -15.58 -12.44
N GLU A 43 0.70 -16.67 -12.74
CA GLU A 43 -0.77 -16.69 -12.75
C GLU A 43 -1.33 -16.36 -11.37
N ARG A 44 -0.81 -17.03 -10.33
CA ARG A 44 -1.21 -16.78 -8.94
C ARG A 44 -1.01 -15.33 -8.52
N ILE A 45 0.14 -14.74 -8.84
CA ILE A 45 0.43 -13.33 -8.52
C ILE A 45 -0.59 -12.42 -9.22
N ASN A 46 -0.85 -12.66 -10.52
CA ASN A 46 -1.80 -11.86 -11.29
C ASN A 46 -3.22 -11.95 -10.72
N ASP A 47 -3.68 -13.16 -10.38
CA ASP A 47 -5.01 -13.39 -9.81
C ASP A 47 -5.18 -12.68 -8.47
N VAL A 48 -4.17 -12.78 -7.60
CA VAL A 48 -4.17 -12.11 -6.29
C VAL A 48 -4.18 -10.58 -6.47
N GLN A 49 -3.34 -10.04 -7.34
CA GLN A 49 -3.33 -8.60 -7.61
C GLN A 49 -4.66 -8.10 -8.18
N ARG A 50 -5.30 -8.87 -9.08
CA ARG A 50 -6.63 -8.54 -9.61
C ARG A 50 -7.71 -8.60 -8.55
N ALA A 51 -7.66 -9.59 -7.67
CA ALA A 51 -8.61 -9.72 -6.57
C ALA A 51 -8.47 -8.55 -5.59
N LEU A 52 -7.25 -8.20 -5.19
CA LEU A 52 -6.98 -7.01 -4.38
C LEU A 52 -7.44 -5.73 -5.07
N LEU A 53 -7.12 -5.57 -6.36
CA LEU A 53 -7.55 -4.41 -7.14
C LEU A 53 -9.07 -4.26 -7.12
N ALA A 54 -9.82 -5.36 -7.27
CA ALA A 54 -11.27 -5.34 -7.23
C ALA A 54 -11.82 -5.00 -5.84
N GLU A 55 -11.26 -5.58 -4.78
CA GLU A 55 -11.66 -5.33 -3.39
C GLU A 55 -11.41 -3.87 -2.99
N ILE A 56 -10.19 -3.38 -3.20
CA ILE A 56 -9.80 -2.00 -2.89
C ILE A 56 -10.66 -1.02 -3.70
N ARG A 57 -10.88 -1.29 -5.00
CA ARG A 57 -11.68 -0.41 -5.86
C ARG A 57 -13.12 -0.30 -5.37
N ALA A 58 -13.74 -1.42 -5.02
CA ALA A 58 -15.11 -1.43 -4.53
C ALA A 58 -15.27 -0.53 -3.29
N HIS A 59 -14.31 -0.59 -2.36
CA HIS A 59 -14.35 0.24 -1.17
C HIS A 59 -14.00 1.71 -1.44
N VAL A 60 -12.98 2.00 -2.26
CA VAL A 60 -12.63 3.39 -2.63
C VAL A 60 -13.80 4.10 -3.31
N VAL A 61 -14.52 3.42 -4.22
CA VAL A 61 -15.73 3.98 -4.85
C VAL A 61 -16.82 4.25 -3.80
N ALA A 62 -16.97 3.37 -2.80
CA ALA A 62 -17.91 3.60 -1.71
C ALA A 62 -17.52 4.84 -0.87
N LEU A 63 -16.23 5.02 -0.57
CA LEU A 63 -15.71 6.20 0.14
C LEU A 63 -15.93 7.48 -0.69
N GLU A 64 -15.64 7.45 -1.98
CA GLU A 64 -15.86 8.59 -2.89
C GLU A 64 -17.33 9.02 -2.93
N SER A 65 -18.27 8.05 -2.92
CA SER A 65 -19.70 8.34 -2.91
C SER A 65 -20.22 8.96 -1.61
N GLN A 66 -19.47 8.79 -0.51
CA GLN A 66 -19.79 9.30 0.82
C GLN A 66 -19.11 10.63 1.12
N ARG A 67 -18.25 11.12 0.22
CA ARG A 67 -17.48 12.33 0.43
C ARG A 67 -18.41 13.54 0.56
N LEU A 68 -18.21 14.28 1.64
CA LEU A 68 -18.84 15.57 1.88
C LEU A 68 -17.82 16.67 1.59
N ASP A 69 -18.30 17.83 1.17
CA ASP A 69 -17.48 19.04 1.18
C ASP A 69 -17.43 19.62 2.61
N ASP A 70 -16.58 20.62 2.81
CA ASP A 70 -16.36 21.23 4.12
C ASP A 70 -17.64 21.85 4.70
N GLU A 71 -18.48 22.43 3.83
CA GLU A 71 -19.75 23.05 4.22
C GLU A 71 -20.78 22.00 4.67
N ALA A 72 -20.96 20.93 3.89
CA ALA A 72 -21.84 19.82 4.23
C ALA A 72 -21.35 19.07 5.48
N THR A 73 -20.04 18.94 5.65
CA THR A 73 -19.44 18.37 6.85
C THR A 73 -19.74 19.21 8.09
N ALA A 74 -19.54 20.53 8.01
CA ALA A 74 -19.86 21.45 9.09
C ALA A 74 -21.36 21.43 9.43
N ALA A 75 -22.22 21.44 8.41
CA ALA A 75 -23.68 21.37 8.59
C ALA A 75 -24.12 20.04 9.23
N LEU A 76 -23.53 18.91 8.82
CA LEU A 76 -23.79 17.60 9.42
C LEU A 76 -23.39 17.58 10.89
N LEU A 77 -22.17 18.02 11.22
CA LEU A 77 -21.68 18.06 12.59
C LEU A 77 -22.51 18.99 13.48
N GLN A 78 -22.92 20.15 12.97
CA GLN A 78 -23.83 21.04 13.69
C GLN A 78 -25.19 20.38 13.92
N GLY A 79 -25.78 19.76 12.90
CA GLY A 79 -27.05 19.04 13.04
C GLY A 79 -27.00 17.89 14.05
N LEU A 80 -25.88 17.17 14.14
CA LEU A 80 -25.68 16.12 15.15
C LEU A 80 -25.57 16.70 16.57
N ARG A 81 -24.84 17.82 16.74
CA ARG A 81 -24.73 18.54 18.02
C ARG A 81 -26.10 19.04 18.49
N ASP A 82 -26.84 19.71 17.60
CA ASP A 82 -28.13 20.32 17.92
C ASP A 82 -29.21 19.28 18.21
N SER A 83 -29.18 18.16 17.48
CA SER A 83 -30.18 17.10 17.64
C SER A 83 -29.89 16.15 18.80
N GLY A 84 -28.70 16.21 19.40
CA GLY A 84 -28.26 15.24 20.40
C GLY A 84 -28.38 13.82 19.87
N ARG A 85 -28.01 13.58 18.60
CA ARG A 85 -28.01 12.25 17.95
C ARG A 85 -26.61 11.88 17.49
N PHE A 86 -26.31 10.59 17.53
CA PHE A 86 -25.05 10.03 17.06
C PHE A 86 -25.33 9.17 15.82
N PRO A 87 -24.57 9.34 14.71
CA PRO A 87 -24.83 8.62 13.48
C PRO A 87 -24.55 7.13 13.64
N PHE A 88 -25.33 6.30 12.95
CA PHE A 88 -25.02 4.88 12.84
C PHE A 88 -23.84 4.70 11.89
N ILE A 89 -22.79 4.03 12.36
CA ILE A 89 -21.63 3.66 11.53
C ILE A 89 -21.68 2.15 11.31
N PRO A 90 -21.89 1.70 10.07
CA PRO A 90 -21.88 0.27 9.76
C PRO A 90 -20.49 -0.31 9.97
N ALA A 91 -20.43 -1.56 10.46
CA ALA A 91 -19.20 -2.32 10.46
C ALA A 91 -18.77 -2.62 9.01
N GLN A 92 -17.60 -2.13 8.62
CA GLN A 92 -17.03 -2.29 7.29
C GLN A 92 -16.14 -3.55 7.28
N ALA A 93 -16.59 -4.64 6.67
CA ALA A 93 -15.79 -5.87 6.48
C ALA A 93 -15.34 -5.98 5.02
N ASN A 94 -14.37 -5.13 4.64
CA ASN A 94 -13.91 -4.96 3.25
C ASN A 94 -12.49 -5.50 3.01
N ASP A 95 -12.05 -6.47 3.81
CA ASP A 95 -10.69 -7.02 3.82
C ASP A 95 -10.65 -8.53 3.56
N ARG A 96 -11.66 -9.10 2.90
CA ARG A 96 -11.81 -10.56 2.74
C ARG A 96 -10.68 -11.16 1.91
N ILE A 97 -10.32 -10.51 0.81
CA ILE A 97 -9.22 -10.95 -0.05
C ILE A 97 -7.90 -10.75 0.68
N PHE A 98 -7.67 -9.57 1.25
CA PHE A 98 -6.42 -9.28 1.96
C PHE A 98 -6.19 -10.20 3.15
N ALA A 99 -7.19 -10.44 3.98
CA ALA A 99 -7.11 -11.36 5.11
C ALA A 99 -6.79 -12.79 4.66
N ALA A 100 -7.27 -13.21 3.49
CA ALA A 100 -6.99 -14.54 2.94
C ALA A 100 -5.55 -14.69 2.42
N ILE A 101 -4.87 -13.59 2.08
CA ILE A 101 -3.52 -13.63 1.46
C ILE A 101 -2.43 -13.07 2.35
N ILE A 102 -2.72 -12.54 3.54
CA ILE A 102 -1.75 -11.79 4.35
C ILE A 102 -0.51 -12.61 4.71
N GLU A 103 -0.67 -13.91 4.99
CA GLU A 103 0.44 -14.84 5.25
C GLU A 103 1.35 -15.02 4.03
N GLU A 104 0.81 -14.76 2.84
CA GLU A 104 1.46 -14.90 1.55
C GLU A 104 1.68 -13.55 0.88
N VAL A 105 1.59 -12.42 1.60
CA VAL A 105 1.73 -11.07 1.02
C VAL A 105 3.07 -10.88 0.29
N HIS A 106 4.10 -11.64 0.69
CA HIS A 106 5.42 -11.68 0.07
C HIS A 106 5.42 -12.19 -1.39
N ILE A 107 4.31 -12.72 -1.91
CA ILE A 107 4.17 -13.05 -3.33
C ILE A 107 3.92 -11.81 -4.19
N LEU A 108 3.43 -10.71 -3.61
CA LEU A 108 3.22 -9.46 -4.31
C LEU A 108 4.55 -8.80 -4.67
N PRO A 109 4.59 -7.96 -5.72
CA PRO A 109 5.75 -7.12 -6.00
C PRO A 109 6.06 -6.21 -4.82
N ALA A 110 7.34 -6.04 -4.49
CA ALA A 110 7.80 -5.27 -3.33
C ALA A 110 7.19 -3.86 -3.28
N ASP A 111 7.17 -3.17 -4.42
CA ASP A 111 6.67 -1.80 -4.56
C ASP A 111 5.14 -1.69 -4.41
N VAL A 112 4.42 -2.82 -4.36
CA VAL A 112 2.96 -2.88 -4.18
C VAL A 112 2.59 -3.27 -2.74
N ILE A 113 3.46 -4.00 -2.03
CA ILE A 113 3.18 -4.50 -0.67
C ILE A 113 2.86 -3.33 0.26
N ASP A 114 3.74 -2.32 0.32
CA ASP A 114 3.61 -1.21 1.27
C ASP A 114 2.31 -0.41 1.07
N PRO A 115 1.95 0.03 -0.14
CA PRO A 115 0.67 0.70 -0.40
C PRO A 115 -0.55 -0.13 -0.01
N VAL A 116 -0.56 -1.42 -0.34
CA VAL A 116 -1.68 -2.33 -0.01
C VAL A 116 -1.80 -2.48 1.50
N VAL A 117 -0.69 -2.78 2.18
CA VAL A 117 -0.67 -2.93 3.64
C VAL A 117 -1.07 -1.61 4.33
N THR A 118 -0.61 -0.48 3.81
CA THR A 118 -0.93 0.86 4.34
C THR A 118 -2.43 1.11 4.27
N TYR A 119 -3.05 0.84 3.13
CA TYR A 119 -4.49 0.96 2.96
C TYR A 119 -5.26 0.09 3.97
N TYR A 120 -4.99 -1.21 4.06
CA TYR A 120 -5.71 -2.09 5.00
C TYR A 120 -5.42 -1.76 6.47
N ARG A 121 -4.24 -1.22 6.78
CA ARG A 121 -3.95 -0.68 8.12
C ARG A 121 -4.84 0.50 8.45
N GLN A 122 -5.12 1.40 7.50
CA GLN A 122 -6.08 2.50 7.71
C GLN A 122 -7.49 1.96 8.00
N LEU A 123 -7.93 0.93 7.27
CA LEU A 123 -9.23 0.30 7.53
C LEU A 123 -9.32 -0.29 8.94
N SER A 124 -8.24 -0.94 9.41
CA SER A 124 -8.17 -1.49 10.77
C SER A 124 -8.24 -0.39 11.85
N ILE A 125 -7.54 0.73 11.64
CA ILE A 125 -7.59 1.90 12.51
C ILE A 125 -9.01 2.49 12.53
N MET A 126 -9.62 2.68 11.36
CA MET A 126 -10.99 3.19 11.23
C MET A 126 -12.01 2.29 11.95
N GLY A 127 -11.90 0.97 11.81
CA GLY A 127 -12.79 0.02 12.50
C GLY A 127 -12.66 0.13 14.01
N SER A 128 -11.42 0.13 14.51
CA SER A 128 -11.12 0.29 15.95
C SER A 128 -11.63 1.64 16.49
N PHE A 129 -11.50 2.69 15.69
CA PHE A 129 -11.95 4.04 16.04
C PHE A 129 -13.48 4.15 16.06
N ALA A 130 -14.17 3.53 15.09
CA ALA A 130 -15.63 3.46 15.05
C ALA A 130 -16.19 2.76 16.29
N GLU A 131 -15.59 1.64 16.72
CA GLU A 131 -15.97 0.95 17.95
C GLU A 131 -15.75 1.81 19.20
N ALA A 132 -14.60 2.49 19.29
CA ALA A 132 -14.29 3.39 20.40
C ALA A 132 -15.29 4.54 20.49
N MET A 133 -15.67 5.10 19.34
CA MET A 133 -16.62 6.19 19.24
C MET A 133 -18.04 5.75 19.60
N GLN A 134 -18.49 4.55 19.18
CA GLN A 134 -19.77 3.98 19.61
C GLN A 134 -19.84 3.82 21.13
N LYS A 135 -18.79 3.28 21.75
CA LYS A 135 -18.68 3.17 23.22
C LYS A 135 -18.65 4.54 23.90
N GLN A 136 -18.08 5.55 23.24
CA GLN A 136 -18.08 6.91 23.75
C GLN A 136 -19.48 7.54 23.66
N ALA A 137 -20.23 7.28 22.61
CA ALA A 137 -21.58 7.81 22.41
C ALA A 137 -22.55 7.38 23.52
N GLU A 138 -22.35 6.19 24.11
CA GLU A 138 -23.11 5.71 25.27
C GLU A 138 -22.83 6.50 26.56
N LYS A 139 -21.66 7.15 26.66
CA LYS A 139 -21.18 7.84 27.87
C LYS A 139 -21.28 9.37 27.76
N ASP A 140 -20.80 9.90 26.65
CA ASP A 140 -20.68 11.32 26.35
C ASP A 140 -20.83 11.51 24.85
N GLN A 141 -22.07 11.80 24.49
CA GLN A 141 -22.47 11.94 23.11
C GLN A 141 -21.89 13.18 22.42
N PRO A 142 -21.85 14.38 23.03
CA PRO A 142 -21.12 15.52 22.47
C PRO A 142 -19.67 15.18 22.12
N ARG A 143 -18.97 14.47 23.00
CA ARG A 143 -17.59 14.05 22.73
C ARG A 143 -17.51 13.04 21.57
N ALA A 144 -18.47 12.13 21.46
CA ALA A 144 -18.54 11.21 20.32
C ALA A 144 -18.78 11.94 18.99
N VAL A 145 -19.52 13.05 18.98
CA VAL A 145 -19.69 13.90 17.78
C VAL A 145 -18.39 14.61 17.41
N GLU A 146 -17.56 15.02 18.37
CA GLU A 146 -16.22 15.54 18.08
C GLU A 146 -15.33 14.46 17.46
N MET A 147 -15.32 13.26 18.04
CA MET A 147 -14.61 12.11 17.45
C MET A 147 -15.12 11.78 16.05
N PHE A 148 -16.40 12.00 15.76
CA PHE A 148 -16.94 11.74 14.42
C PHE A 148 -16.31 12.65 13.36
N ALA A 149 -15.91 13.88 13.71
CA ALA A 149 -15.16 14.73 12.80
C ALA A 149 -13.79 14.10 12.46
N ASP A 150 -13.05 13.62 13.46
CA ASP A 150 -11.78 12.90 13.26
C ASP A 150 -11.97 11.62 12.42
N TYR A 151 -13.11 10.93 12.60
CA TYR A 151 -13.45 9.76 11.78
C TYR A 151 -13.62 10.13 10.30
N LEU A 152 -14.22 11.28 9.98
CA LEU A 152 -14.33 11.75 8.59
C LEU A 152 -12.95 12.03 7.99
N GLU A 153 -12.01 12.60 8.75
CA GLU A 153 -10.62 12.77 8.29
C GLU A 153 -9.92 11.43 8.03
N LEU A 154 -10.18 10.43 8.86
CA LEU A 154 -9.68 9.06 8.63
C LEU A 154 -10.28 8.44 7.36
N THR A 155 -11.56 8.72 7.05
CA THR A 155 -12.17 8.23 5.79
C THR A 155 -11.48 8.80 4.56
N GLU A 156 -11.07 10.08 4.58
CA GLU A 156 -10.29 10.69 3.51
C GLU A 156 -8.89 10.08 3.41
N SER A 157 -8.21 9.90 4.55
CA SER A 157 -6.89 9.25 4.59
C SER A 157 -6.92 7.80 4.02
N ALA A 158 -7.98 7.05 4.32
CA ALA A 158 -8.20 5.72 3.77
C ALA A 158 -8.51 5.76 2.26
N ARG A 159 -9.26 6.76 1.81
CA ARG A 159 -9.53 6.98 0.38
C ARG A 159 -8.25 7.27 -0.39
N GLU A 160 -7.42 8.18 0.11
CA GLU A 160 -6.14 8.55 -0.51
C GLU A 160 -5.17 7.37 -0.59
N SER A 161 -4.97 6.64 0.52
CA SER A 161 -4.14 5.43 0.52
C SER A 161 -4.69 4.34 -0.39
N GLY A 162 -6.01 4.21 -0.48
CA GLY A 162 -6.67 3.29 -1.41
C GLY A 162 -6.45 3.68 -2.87
N GLN A 163 -6.56 4.97 -3.21
CA GLN A 163 -6.27 5.47 -4.56
C GLN A 163 -4.81 5.22 -4.95
N GLU A 164 -3.88 5.41 -4.03
CA GLU A 164 -2.47 5.10 -4.26
C GLU A 164 -2.25 3.59 -4.49
N ALA A 165 -2.82 2.74 -3.63
CA ALA A 165 -2.75 1.29 -3.81
C ALA A 165 -3.34 0.86 -5.17
N LEU A 166 -4.48 1.45 -5.59
CA LEU A 166 -5.08 1.20 -6.90
C LEU A 166 -4.16 1.60 -8.04
N ARG A 167 -3.55 2.78 -7.96
CA ARG A 167 -2.63 3.28 -8.98
C ARG A 167 -1.47 2.30 -9.20
N LEU A 168 -0.82 1.89 -8.11
CA LEU A 168 0.35 1.00 -8.17
C LEU A 168 -0.03 -0.44 -8.57
N LEU A 169 -1.15 -0.96 -8.08
CA LEU A 169 -1.69 -2.25 -8.51
C LEU A 169 -2.07 -2.25 -9.99
N MET A 170 -2.73 -1.20 -10.47
CA MET A 170 -3.08 -1.08 -11.90
C MET A 170 -1.83 -1.04 -12.76
N THR A 171 -0.83 -0.25 -12.36
CA THR A 171 0.44 -0.20 -13.10
C THR A 171 1.11 -1.57 -13.15
N SER A 172 1.20 -2.25 -12.01
CA SER A 172 1.79 -3.59 -11.93
C SER A 172 1.03 -4.62 -12.76
N VAL A 173 -0.31 -4.65 -12.70
CA VAL A 173 -1.15 -5.65 -13.37
C VAL A 173 -1.18 -5.44 -14.89
N PHE A 174 -1.25 -4.20 -15.36
CA PHE A 174 -1.45 -3.90 -16.78
C PHE A 174 -0.14 -3.59 -17.53
N PHE A 175 0.87 -3.04 -16.85
CA PHE A 175 2.13 -2.64 -17.48
C PHE A 175 3.36 -3.39 -16.92
N GLY A 176 3.19 -4.19 -15.87
CA GLY A 176 4.24 -5.02 -15.29
C GLY A 176 5.09 -4.30 -14.24
N GLU A 177 5.94 -5.07 -13.55
CA GLU A 177 6.84 -4.56 -12.49
C GLU A 177 7.88 -3.57 -13.01
N ASP A 178 8.42 -3.77 -14.22
CA ASP A 178 9.44 -2.88 -14.76
C ASP A 178 8.88 -1.48 -15.04
N ALA A 179 7.64 -1.41 -15.55
CA ALA A 179 6.95 -0.13 -15.74
C ALA A 179 6.63 0.55 -14.41
N LEU A 180 6.24 -0.22 -13.39
CA LEU A 180 6.02 0.27 -12.02
C LEU A 180 7.30 0.89 -11.46
N ARG A 181 8.43 0.18 -11.53
CA ARG A 181 9.73 0.68 -11.05
C ARG A 181 10.14 1.95 -11.79
N GLN A 182 10.02 1.97 -13.11
CA GLN A 182 10.36 3.14 -13.91
C GLN A 182 9.53 4.38 -13.51
N MET A 183 8.23 4.20 -13.27
CA MET A 183 7.35 5.27 -12.82
C MET A 183 7.76 5.80 -11.43
N LEU A 184 8.04 4.90 -10.48
CA LEU A 184 8.48 5.30 -9.12
C LEU A 184 9.86 5.98 -9.13
N ASP A 185 10.78 5.52 -9.97
CA ASP A 185 12.09 6.14 -10.16
C ASP A 185 11.94 7.56 -10.73
N GLN A 186 11.02 7.78 -11.68
CA GLN A 186 10.72 9.10 -12.22
C GLN A 186 10.12 10.04 -11.16
N GLU A 187 9.16 9.55 -10.36
CA GLU A 187 8.54 10.31 -9.26
C GLU A 187 9.58 10.70 -8.20
N SER A 188 10.44 9.77 -7.80
CA SER A 188 11.48 10.04 -6.81
C SER A 188 12.53 11.04 -7.33
N ALA A 189 12.92 10.95 -8.60
CA ALA A 189 13.82 11.90 -9.24
C ALA A 189 13.19 13.30 -9.33
N ALA A 190 11.91 13.40 -9.68
CA ALA A 190 11.18 14.66 -9.72
C ALA A 190 11.09 15.32 -8.34
N ALA A 191 10.72 14.55 -7.30
CA ALA A 191 10.65 15.03 -5.93
C ALA A 191 12.02 15.49 -5.39
N GLN A 192 13.11 14.81 -5.77
CA GLN A 192 14.47 15.24 -5.44
C GLN A 192 14.84 16.55 -6.16
N ALA A 193 14.48 16.69 -7.43
CA ALA A 193 14.73 17.90 -8.21
C ALA A 193 13.98 19.11 -7.61
N GLU A 194 12.72 18.94 -7.22
CA GLU A 194 11.93 19.98 -6.54
C GLU A 194 12.57 20.41 -5.21
N LYS A 195 12.98 19.44 -4.38
CA LYS A 195 13.67 19.73 -3.12
C LYS A 195 14.99 20.47 -3.33
N GLN A 196 15.75 20.09 -4.36
CA GLN A 196 16.99 20.77 -4.73
C GLN A 196 16.72 22.19 -5.22
N ALA A 197 15.69 22.41 -6.03
CA ALA A 197 15.29 23.72 -6.49
C ALA A 197 14.85 24.62 -5.33
N ALA A 198 14.03 24.11 -4.40
CA ALA A 198 13.63 24.82 -3.19
C ALA A 198 14.85 25.17 -2.30
N ALA A 199 15.79 24.23 -2.14
CA ALA A 199 17.01 24.48 -1.39
C ALA A 199 17.91 25.54 -2.06
N ALA A 200 17.99 25.54 -3.40
CA ALA A 200 18.74 26.54 -4.15
C ALA A 200 18.11 27.94 -4.02
N VAL A 201 16.78 28.04 -4.05
CA VAL A 201 16.06 29.30 -3.81
C VAL A 201 16.35 29.83 -2.40
N LEU A 202 16.22 28.98 -1.37
CA LEU A 202 16.52 29.35 0.01
C LEU A 202 17.99 29.78 0.17
N ALA A 203 18.94 29.03 -0.40
CA ALA A 203 20.36 29.38 -0.35
C ALA A 203 20.65 30.77 -0.95
N ASN A 204 19.91 31.17 -1.98
CA ASN A 204 20.04 32.47 -2.61
C ASN A 204 19.35 33.61 -1.83
N SER A 205 18.26 33.35 -1.10
CA SER A 205 17.52 34.39 -0.35
C SER A 205 18.05 34.61 1.08
N LEU A 206 18.58 33.57 1.72
CA LEU A 206 19.05 33.59 3.11
C LEU A 206 20.08 34.70 3.44
N PRO A 207 21.09 35.01 2.59
CA PRO A 207 22.07 36.06 2.92
C PRO A 207 21.43 37.46 3.03
N ALA A 208 20.45 37.76 2.18
CA ALA A 208 19.74 39.03 2.19
C ALA A 208 18.80 39.12 3.41
N GLU A 209 18.04 38.05 3.69
CA GLU A 209 17.14 37.97 4.85
C GLU A 209 17.91 38.11 6.18
N LEU A 210 19.08 37.47 6.29
CA LEU A 210 19.94 37.59 7.48
C LEU A 210 20.54 39.00 7.62
N ALA A 211 20.85 39.67 6.52
CA ALA A 211 21.33 41.05 6.53
C ALA A 211 20.23 42.02 7.01
N GLU A 212 19.00 41.85 6.54
CA GLU A 212 17.85 42.63 6.99
C GLU A 212 17.50 42.39 8.47
N LEU A 213 17.56 41.13 8.94
CA LEU A 213 17.37 40.79 10.35
C LEU A 213 18.43 41.47 11.23
N ARG A 214 19.71 41.44 10.84
CA ARG A 214 20.78 42.14 11.57
C ARG A 214 20.54 43.64 11.64
N GLN A 215 20.11 44.27 10.54
CA GLN A 215 19.78 45.70 10.53
C GLN A 215 18.62 46.04 11.48
N ARG A 216 17.56 45.22 11.48
CA ARG A 216 16.42 45.37 12.40
C ARG A 216 16.83 45.24 13.87
N PHE A 217 17.67 44.26 14.21
CA PHE A 217 18.16 44.07 15.57
C PHE A 217 19.02 45.24 16.04
N ASN A 218 19.94 45.74 15.20
CA ASN A 218 20.77 46.89 15.53
C ASN A 218 19.93 48.15 15.77
N LYS A 219 18.91 48.41 14.93
CA LYS A 219 18.01 49.56 15.10
C LYS A 219 17.20 49.49 16.40
N ARG A 220 16.73 48.30 16.80
CA ARG A 220 16.02 48.11 18.07
C ARG A 220 16.89 48.30 19.30
N PHE A 221 18.18 47.97 19.20
CA PHE A 221 19.14 48.16 20.29
C PHE A 221 19.55 49.62 20.43
N SER A 222 19.76 50.35 19.32
CA SER A 222 20.04 51.78 19.37
C SER A 222 18.90 52.58 19.99
N ASP A 223 17.64 52.29 19.64
CA ASP A 223 16.46 52.97 20.20
C ASP A 223 16.26 52.71 21.72
N ARG A 224 16.93 51.70 22.29
CA ARG A 224 16.87 51.37 23.72
C ARG A 224 18.02 51.92 24.55
N SER A 225 19.11 52.37 23.90
CA SER A 225 20.28 52.94 24.57
C SER A 225 20.19 54.46 24.74
N ASP A 226 19.19 55.11 24.13
CA ASP A 226 18.91 56.55 24.23
C ASP A 226 17.82 56.89 25.28
N LEU A 227 17.49 55.93 26.18
CA LEU A 227 16.63 56.10 27.36
C LEU A 227 17.47 55.92 28.64
#